data_AF-A0A2N9VPT6-F1
#
_entry.id   AF-A0A2N9VPT6-F1
#
_cell.length_a   1.000
_cell.length_b   1.000
_cell.length_c   1.000
_cell.angle_alpha   90.00
_cell.angle_beta   90.00
_cell.angle_gamma   90.00
#
_symmetry.space_group_name_H-M   'P 1'
#
loop_
_entity.id
_entity.type
_entity.pdbx_description
1 polymer ?
#
loop_
_entity_poly.entity_id
_entity_poly.type
_entity_poly.pdbx_seq_one_letter_code
_entity_poly.pdbx_strand_id
1 'polypeptide(L)'
;MDTKRLDLNLLVTLETLLVEQNVTKAAARLNLSQPAVSAQLNRLRHEFDDPLLIPAQRGMTPTAKAMELLDPLRQALDQVRATVVSHRNFDPAEAKLTVSIACTDYLQAVVVKPLVV
;
A
#
# COMPACT_ATOMS: atom_id res chain seq x y z
N MET A 1 -0.77 -12.43 -17.79
CA MET A 1 0.00 -11.91 -16.64
C MET A 1 0.37 -13.06 -15.73
N ASP A 2 1.65 -13.37 -15.57
CA ASP A 2 2.11 -14.24 -14.48
C ASP A 2 2.06 -13.44 -13.17
N THR A 3 0.99 -13.60 -12.38
CA THR A 3 0.81 -12.94 -11.08
C THR A 3 1.91 -13.26 -10.07
N LYS A 4 2.77 -14.27 -10.35
CA LYS A 4 3.92 -14.67 -9.52
C LYS A 4 5.11 -13.68 -9.52
N ARG A 5 5.13 -12.66 -10.39
CA ARG A 5 6.24 -11.68 -10.48
C ARG A 5 5.80 -10.22 -10.35
N LEU A 6 4.67 -9.97 -9.69
CA LEU A 6 4.21 -8.61 -9.45
C LEU A 6 5.14 -7.91 -8.46
N ASP A 7 5.82 -6.86 -8.91
CA ASP A 7 6.74 -6.07 -8.10
C ASP A 7 5.96 -4.97 -7.36
N LEU A 8 5.87 -5.08 -6.03
CA LEU A 8 5.18 -4.09 -5.19
C LEU A 8 5.75 -2.68 -5.35
N ASN A 9 7.05 -2.54 -5.64
CA ASN A 9 7.64 -1.23 -5.87
C ASN A 9 7.09 -0.59 -7.15
N LEU A 10 6.82 -1.38 -8.20
CA LEU A 10 6.19 -0.86 -9.42
C LEU A 10 4.77 -0.38 -9.15
N LEU A 11 4.02 -1.06 -8.29
CA LEU A 11 2.68 -0.64 -7.90
C LEU A 11 2.69 0.67 -7.10
N VAL A 12 3.65 0.84 -6.18
CA VAL A 12 3.85 2.10 -5.45
C VAL A 12 4.27 3.22 -6.40
N THR A 13 5.12 2.92 -7.38
CA THR A 13 5.48 3.88 -8.43
C THR A 13 4.27 4.28 -9.27
N LEU A 14 3.41 3.32 -9.64
CA LEU A 14 2.18 3.57 -10.38
C LEU A 14 1.25 4.50 -9.60
N GLU A 15 0.95 4.19 -8.33
CA GLU A 15 0.13 5.04 -7.46
C GLU A 15 0.66 6.48 -7.43
N THR A 16 1.97 6.62 -7.24
CA THR A 16 2.63 7.93 -7.16
C THR A 16 2.57 8.70 -8.48
N LEU A 17 2.78 8.02 -9.61
CA LEU A 17 2.69 8.62 -10.95
C LEU A 17 1.28 9.12 -11.26
N LEU A 18 0.24 8.37 -10.87
CA LEU A 18 -1.16 8.75 -11.10
C LEU A 18 -1.60 9.94 -10.23
N VAL A 19 -1.04 10.05 -9.02
CA VAL A 19 -1.28 11.19 -8.12
C VAL A 19 -0.54 12.45 -8.60
N GLU A 20 0.75 12.33 -8.89
CA GLU A 20 1.58 13.49 -9.23
C GLU A 20 1.38 13.98 -10.68
N GLN A 21 0.98 13.08 -11.58
CA GLN A 21 0.82 13.33 -13.02
C GLN A 21 2.05 14.01 -13.66
N ASN A 22 3.22 13.77 -13.07
CA ASN A 22 4.49 14.37 -13.47
C ASN A 22 5.63 13.44 -13.03
N VAL A 23 6.43 12.97 -13.99
CA VAL A 23 7.51 12.00 -13.75
C VAL A 23 8.58 12.57 -12.83
N THR A 24 8.93 13.86 -12.95
CA THR A 24 9.95 14.51 -12.12
C THR A 24 9.48 14.65 -10.68
N LYS A 25 8.22 15.04 -10.44
CA LYS A 25 7.65 15.10 -9.08
C LYS A 25 7.53 13.71 -8.46
N ALA A 26 7.09 12.73 -9.24
CA ALA A 26 7.02 11.34 -8.79
C ALA A 26 8.40 10.81 -8.39
N ALA A 27 9.45 11.08 -9.19
CA ALA A 27 10.82 10.72 -8.86
C ALA A 27 11.29 11.34 -7.54
N ALA A 28 11.03 12.64 -7.33
CA ALA A 28 11.33 13.30 -6.07
C ALA A 28 10.59 12.65 -4.88
N ARG A 29 9.28 12.37 -5.03
CA ARG A 29 8.46 11.76 -3.97
C ARG A 29 8.89 10.33 -3.61
N LEU A 30 9.36 9.57 -4.60
CA LEU A 30 9.85 8.21 -4.44
C LEU A 30 11.32 8.14 -4.01
N ASN A 31 12.03 9.28 -3.91
CA ASN A 31 13.48 9.33 -3.72
C ASN A 31 14.25 8.53 -4.79
N LEU A 32 13.78 8.59 -6.03
CA LEU A 32 14.39 7.93 -7.20
C LEU A 32 14.87 8.97 -8.21
N SER A 33 15.74 8.54 -9.13
CA SER A 33 16.10 9.37 -10.27
C SER A 33 14.96 9.38 -11.31
N GLN A 34 14.82 10.47 -12.06
CA GLN A 34 13.84 10.55 -13.15
C GLN A 34 14.00 9.41 -14.19
N PRO A 35 15.23 9.02 -14.61
CA PRO A 35 15.42 7.86 -15.49
C PRO A 35 14.89 6.55 -14.89
N ALA A 36 15.05 6.33 -13.59
CA ALA A 36 14.53 5.13 -12.92
C ALA A 36 13.00 5.07 -12.95
N VAL A 37 12.33 6.18 -12.62
CA VAL A 37 10.86 6.25 -12.69
C VAL A 37 10.35 6.12 -14.12
N SER A 38 11.05 6.70 -15.10
CA SER A 38 10.71 6.54 -16.52
C SER A 38 10.82 5.08 -16.98
N ALA A 39 11.87 4.36 -16.57
CA ALA A 39 12.03 2.94 -16.87
C ALA A 39 10.93 2.09 -16.20
N GLN A 40 10.56 2.39 -14.95
CA GLN A 40 9.45 1.75 -14.26
C GLN A 40 8.11 2.03 -14.95
N LEU A 41 7.85 3.25 -15.40
CA LEU A 41 6.65 3.59 -16.18
C LEU A 41 6.60 2.79 -17.50
N ASN A 42 7.71 2.66 -18.22
CA ASN A 42 7.74 1.84 -19.44
C ASN A 42 7.44 0.37 -19.14
N ARG A 43 7.96 -0.18 -18.06
CA ARG A 43 7.65 -1.55 -17.64
C ARG A 43 6.17 -1.69 -17.27
N LEU A 44 5.61 -0.76 -16.51
CA LEU A 44 4.18 -0.71 -16.19
C LEU A 44 3.32 -0.66 -17.45
N ARG A 45 3.72 0.11 -18.46
CA ARG A 45 3.00 0.17 -19.74
C ARG A 45 2.93 -1.17 -20.45
N HIS A 46 4.02 -1.93 -20.42
CA HIS A 46 4.06 -3.28 -20.98
C HIS A 46 3.25 -4.28 -20.16
N GLU A 47 3.31 -4.21 -18.83
CA GLU A 47 2.56 -5.11 -17.96
C GLU A 47 1.06 -4.87 -18.17
N PHE A 48 0.60 -3.63 -18.08
CA PHE A 48 -0.82 -3.29 -18.20
C PHE A 48 -1.31 -3.20 -19.64
N ASP A 49 -0.45 -3.31 -20.66
CA ASP A 49 -0.79 -3.10 -22.06
C ASP A 49 -1.58 -1.79 -22.28
N ASP A 50 -1.08 -0.70 -21.68
CA ASP A 50 -1.72 0.62 -21.68
C ASP A 50 -0.68 1.72 -21.45
N PRO A 51 -0.77 2.90 -22.10
CA PRO A 51 0.21 3.97 -21.89
C PRO A 51 0.17 4.57 -20.48
N LEU A 52 -0.91 4.36 -19.72
CA LEU A 52 -1.22 4.78 -18.34
C LEU A 52 -1.25 6.29 -18.12
N LEU A 53 -0.23 6.99 -18.61
CA LEU A 53 -0.07 8.43 -18.61
C LEU A 53 0.36 8.87 -20.01
N ILE A 54 -0.36 9.84 -20.57
CA ILE A 54 -0.09 10.46 -21.87
C ILE A 54 0.35 11.93 -21.68
N PRO A 55 1.22 12.47 -22.54
CA PRO A 55 1.62 13.87 -22.48
C PRO A 55 0.43 14.83 -22.64
N ALA A 56 0.40 15.89 -21.83
CA ALA A 56 -0.59 16.95 -21.91
C ALA A 56 0.09 18.34 -21.82
N GLN A 57 -0.66 19.42 -22.04
CA GLN A 57 -0.11 20.79 -22.00
C GLN A 57 0.59 21.13 -20.67
N ARG A 58 0.19 20.50 -19.56
CA ARG A 58 0.77 20.71 -18.23
C ARG A 58 1.11 19.38 -17.55
N GLY A 59 2.08 18.66 -18.11
CA GLY A 59 2.57 17.41 -17.54
C GLY A 59 1.98 16.19 -18.25
N MET A 60 1.33 15.33 -17.48
CA MET A 60 0.75 14.09 -17.98
C MET A 60 -0.73 14.01 -17.62
N THR A 61 -1.51 13.23 -18.36
CA THR A 61 -2.90 12.93 -18.04
C THR A 61 -3.09 11.41 -18.04
N PRO A 62 -3.80 10.85 -17.04
CA PRO A 62 -4.07 9.42 -17.00
C PRO A 62 -5.01 8.97 -18.11
N THR A 63 -4.83 7.73 -18.56
CA THR A 63 -5.78 7.04 -19.43
C THR A 63 -7.05 6.67 -18.66
N ALA A 64 -8.13 6.32 -19.37
CA ALA A 64 -9.34 5.78 -18.74
C ALA A 64 -9.04 4.56 -17.87
N LYS A 65 -8.23 3.63 -18.39
CA LYS A 65 -7.78 2.44 -17.66
C LYS A 65 -7.00 2.80 -16.40
N ALA A 66 -6.07 3.76 -16.49
CA ALA A 66 -5.31 4.20 -15.33
C ALA A 66 -6.19 4.83 -14.24
N MET A 67 -7.26 5.56 -14.63
CA MET A 67 -8.24 6.09 -13.67
C MET A 67 -9.04 4.97 -13.00
N GLU A 68 -9.49 3.97 -13.76
CA GLU A 68 -10.20 2.79 -13.22
C GLU A 68 -9.33 1.95 -12.28
N LEU A 69 -8.01 1.90 -12.53
CA LEU A 69 -7.05 1.17 -11.71
C LEU A 69 -6.71 1.86 -10.38
N LEU A 70 -6.94 3.18 -10.27
CA LEU A 70 -6.42 3.96 -9.14
C LEU A 70 -7.01 3.53 -7.80
N ASP A 71 -8.33 3.40 -7.72
CA ASP A 71 -9.02 3.02 -6.48
C ASP A 71 -8.70 1.59 -6.03
N PRO A 72 -8.79 0.54 -6.89
CA PRO A 72 -8.42 -0.81 -6.48
C PRO A 72 -6.92 -0.92 -6.13
N LEU A 73 -6.05 -0.18 -6.82
CA LEU A 73 -4.61 -0.13 -6.51
C LEU A 73 -4.37 0.44 -5.10
N ARG A 74 -5.01 1.56 -4.76
CA ARG A 74 -4.91 2.17 -3.42
C ARG A 74 -5.38 1.22 -2.34
N GLN A 75 -6.55 0.61 -2.51
CA GLN A 75 -7.09 -0.34 -1.54
C GLN A 75 -6.14 -1.53 -1.32
N ALA A 76 -5.56 -2.08 -2.38
CA ALA A 76 -4.60 -3.16 -2.26
C ALA A 76 -3.31 -2.73 -1.53
N LEU A 77 -2.74 -1.58 -1.90
CA LEU A 77 -1.54 -1.05 -1.24
C LEU A 77 -1.79 -0.70 0.22
N ASP A 78 -2.97 -0.19 0.57
CA ASP A 78 -3.34 0.12 1.95
C ASP A 78 -3.51 -1.14 2.79
N GLN A 79 -4.05 -2.23 2.23
CA GLN A 79 -4.07 -3.54 2.90
C GLN A 79 -2.66 -4.09 3.15
N VAL A 80 -1.76 -3.95 2.17
CA VAL A 80 -0.34 -4.33 2.33
C VAL A 80 0.31 -3.48 3.42
N ARG A 81 0.14 -2.15 3.39
CA ARG A 81 0.64 -1.22 4.42
C ARG A 81 0.11 -1.59 5.80
N ALA A 82 -1.19 -1.87 5.93
CA ALA A 82 -1.82 -2.26 7.18
C ALA A 82 -1.23 -3.59 7.72
N THR A 83 -0.99 -4.56 6.86
CA THR A 83 -0.35 -5.83 7.23
C THR A 83 1.06 -5.62 7.78
N VAL A 84 1.86 -4.74 7.15
CA VAL A 84 3.22 -4.42 7.61
C VAL A 84 3.21 -3.60 8.92
N VAL A 85 2.27 -2.66 9.06
CA VAL A 85 2.13 -1.79 10.24
C VAL A 85 1.53 -2.52 11.43
N SER A 86 0.69 -3.54 11.21
CA SER A 86 0.07 -4.33 12.29
C SER A 86 1.09 -5.01 13.21
N HIS A 87 2.36 -5.11 12.79
CA HIS A 87 3.46 -5.60 13.62
C HIS A 87 4.24 -4.53 14.38
N ARG A 88 3.93 -3.23 14.24
CA ARG A 88 4.78 -2.15 14.77
C ARG A 88 4.24 -1.42 16.00
N ASN A 89 2.93 -1.31 16.21
CA ASN A 89 2.39 -0.59 17.36
C ASN A 89 1.24 -1.38 18.02
N PHE A 90 1.59 -2.26 18.97
CA PHE A 90 0.63 -2.69 19.97
C PHE A 90 0.59 -1.62 21.06
N ASP A 91 -0.43 -0.76 21.03
CA ASP A 91 -0.75 0.11 22.16
C ASP A 91 -1.80 -0.60 23.04
N PRO A 92 -1.44 -1.09 24.24
CA PRO A 92 -2.40 -1.73 25.14
C PRO A 92 -3.58 -0.83 25.50
N ALA A 93 -3.42 0.50 25.45
CA ALA A 93 -4.46 1.45 25.84
C ALA A 93 -5.53 1.65 24.76
N GLU A 94 -5.18 1.49 23.48
CA GLU A 94 -6.11 1.64 22.34
C GLU A 94 -6.53 0.31 21.70
N ALA A 95 -5.87 -0.79 22.08
CA ALA A 95 -6.13 -2.11 21.52
C ALA A 95 -7.56 -2.60 21.80
N LYS A 96 -8.32 -2.86 20.74
CA LYS A 96 -9.61 -3.56 20.79
C LYS A 96 -9.43 -4.99 20.32
N LEU A 97 -9.26 -5.92 21.26
CA LEU A 97 -9.06 -7.33 20.96
C LEU A 97 -9.77 -8.22 21.98
N THR A 98 -10.09 -9.45 21.56
CA THR A 98 -10.63 -10.49 22.44
C THR A 98 -9.52 -11.49 22.75
N VAL A 99 -9.16 -11.64 24.03
CA VAL A 99 -8.22 -12.67 24.50
C VAL A 99 -9.01 -13.79 25.14
N SER A 100 -8.74 -15.03 24.74
CA SER A 100 -9.23 -16.22 25.44
C SER A 100 -8.14 -16.73 26.37
N ILE A 101 -8.43 -16.79 27.68
CA ILE A 101 -7.49 -17.25 28.71
C ILE A 101 -8.02 -18.57 29.29
N ALA A 102 -7.31 -19.66 29.02
CA ALA A 102 -7.56 -20.94 29.69
C ALA A 102 -6.78 -20.97 31.02
N CYS A 103 -7.47 -21.12 32.15
CA CYS A 103 -6.85 -21.17 33.46
C CYS A 103 -7.63 -22.10 34.42
N THR A 104 -7.00 -22.47 35.53
CA THR A 104 -7.65 -23.19 36.62
C THR A 104 -8.42 -22.23 37.53
N ASP A 105 -9.39 -22.73 38.29
CA ASP A 105 -10.27 -21.94 39.16
C ASP A 105 -9.50 -20.98 40.09
N TYR A 106 -8.36 -21.43 40.63
CA TYR A 106 -7.50 -20.61 41.47
C TYR A 106 -6.88 -19.42 40.73
N LEU A 107 -6.33 -19.63 39.52
CA LEU A 107 -5.73 -18.56 38.71
C LEU A 107 -6.80 -17.60 38.17
N GLN A 108 -8.00 -18.11 37.88
CA GLN A 108 -9.13 -17.26 37.52
C GLN A 108 -9.45 -16.26 38.64
N ALA A 109 -9.48 -16.72 39.90
CA ALA A 109 -9.82 -15.88 41.05
C ALA A 109 -8.73 -14.84 41.38
N VAL A 110 -7.45 -15.22 41.30
CA VAL A 110 -6.33 -14.38 41.75
C VAL A 110 -5.80 -13.46 40.64
N VAL A 111 -5.86 -13.86 39.37
CA VAL A 111 -5.19 -13.16 38.26
C VAL A 111 -6.16 -12.63 37.23
N VAL A 112 -7.10 -13.45 36.74
CA VAL A 112 -8.01 -13.04 35.66
C VAL A 112 -9.04 -12.02 36.16
N LYS A 113 -9.65 -12.27 37.33
CA LYS A 113 -10.68 -11.39 37.88
C LYS A 113 -10.17 -9.96 38.16
N PRO A 114 -8.96 -9.73 38.69
CA PRO A 114 -8.41 -8.36 38.81
C PRO A 114 -7.95 -7.71 37.50
N LEU A 115 -7.65 -8.50 36.46
CA LEU A 115 -7.22 -8.00 35.15
C LEU A 115 -8.38 -7.45 34.31
N VAL A 116 -9.60 -7.95 34.54
CA VAL A 116 -10.82 -7.48 33.87
C VAL A 116 -11.45 -6.40 34.77
N VAL A 117 -11.09 -5.14 34.52
CA VAL A 117 -11.74 -3.96 35.13
C VAL A 117 -12.97 -3.57 34.32
#